data_AF-A0A6L7KHV7-F1
#
_entry.id   AF-A0A6L7KHV7-F1
#
_cell.length_a   1.000
_cell.length_b   1.000
_cell.length_c   1.000
_cell.angle_alpha   90.00
_cell.angle_beta   90.00
_cell.angle_gamma   90.00
#
_symmetry.space_group_name_H-M   'P 1'
#
loop_
_entity.id
_entity.type
_entity.pdbx_description
1 polymer ?
#
loop_
_entity_poly.entity_id
_entity_poly.type
_entity_poly.pdbx_seq_one_letter_code
_entity_poly.pdbx_strand_id
1 'polypeptide(L)'
;CDGARSLVRGVIGSEMFDLGFKERWLVVDVLLKDDRPDLGDHSIQYCSPDRPMTYCRSPKNRRRWEIALRDDEADEQVTREEQVWSFLAPWIKPGDAELERRAVYAFRSEIAEIWRKGRLMIAGDAAHLTPPFMGQGMCTGIRDASNLAWKLALCVKDAVSCDILDSYQEERAPNARSFIETAMRLGRLINALDKRSTLSLGSRDETGVASMETIAPPLGSSDVGGLIPADTPHKGRLFPQPMLEDGRLLDDAVGYNPALIVRGALPRHVAATVPVVKCTDGSALAAALAGLDTNAILVRPDRYIAASARTEADVAALAARALPSPVSGRASGEGSCAV
;
A
#
# COMPACT_ATOMS: atom_id res chain seq x y z
N CYS A 1 -7.58 -2.85 -14.00
CA CYS A 1 -8.09 -2.82 -12.60
C CYS A 1 -9.40 -3.59 -12.51
N ASP A 2 -9.37 -4.88 -12.84
CA ASP A 2 -10.54 -5.74 -13.08
C ASP A 2 -10.55 -6.97 -12.14
N GLY A 3 -9.86 -6.84 -11.00
CA GLY A 3 -9.89 -7.82 -9.91
C GLY A 3 -9.03 -9.07 -10.13
N ALA A 4 -9.11 -10.00 -9.19
CA ALA A 4 -8.32 -11.24 -9.17
C ALA A 4 -8.48 -12.10 -10.43
N ARG A 5 -9.66 -12.07 -11.07
CA ARG A 5 -9.99 -12.79 -12.31
C ARG A 5 -9.80 -11.91 -13.55
N SER A 6 -8.72 -11.12 -13.56
CA SER A 6 -8.44 -10.12 -14.59
C SER A 6 -8.42 -10.71 -16.00
N LEU A 7 -9.29 -10.17 -16.87
CA LEU A 7 -9.28 -10.43 -18.31
C LEU A 7 -8.03 -9.79 -18.92
N VAL A 8 -7.66 -8.59 -18.49
CA VAL A 8 -6.51 -7.86 -19.03
C VAL A 8 -5.21 -8.62 -18.75
N ARG A 9 -5.03 -9.18 -17.54
CA ARG A 9 -3.89 -10.05 -17.23
C ARG A 9 -3.82 -11.25 -18.18
N GLY A 10 -4.97 -11.88 -18.45
CA GLY A 10 -5.07 -12.98 -19.41
C GLY A 10 -4.65 -12.57 -20.83
N VAL A 11 -5.06 -11.39 -21.30
CA VAL A 11 -4.67 -10.87 -22.63
C VAL A 11 -3.19 -10.49 -22.70
N ILE A 12 -2.63 -9.94 -21.62
CA ILE A 12 -1.19 -9.71 -21.50
C ILE A 12 -0.42 -11.03 -21.64
N GLY A 13 -1.02 -12.13 -21.16
CA GLY A 13 -0.38 -13.44 -21.04
C GLY A 13 0.53 -13.51 -19.82
N SER A 14 0.21 -12.75 -18.76
CA SER A 14 0.97 -12.80 -17.50
C SER A 14 0.45 -13.92 -16.62
N GLU A 15 1.36 -14.80 -16.22
CA GLU A 15 1.09 -15.77 -15.16
C GLU A 15 1.14 -15.10 -13.77
N MET A 16 0.58 -15.79 -12.77
CA MET A 16 0.62 -15.39 -11.37
C MET A 16 1.58 -16.32 -10.63
N PHE A 17 2.65 -15.75 -10.08
CA PHE A 17 3.62 -16.48 -9.26
C PHE A 17 3.08 -16.66 -7.84
N ASP A 18 2.90 -17.90 -7.41
CA ASP A 18 2.44 -18.27 -6.06
C ASP A 18 3.58 -18.15 -5.04
N LEU A 19 3.31 -17.41 -3.96
CA LEU A 19 4.22 -17.17 -2.84
C LEU A 19 3.98 -18.12 -1.66
N GLY A 20 3.08 -19.11 -1.81
CA GLY A 20 2.92 -20.25 -0.91
C GLY A 20 1.88 -20.05 0.20
N PHE A 21 0.88 -19.20 0.01
CA PHE A 21 -0.23 -19.03 0.94
C PHE A 21 -1.57 -19.20 0.23
N LYS A 22 -2.41 -20.07 0.77
CA LYS A 22 -3.79 -20.27 0.34
C LYS A 22 -4.64 -20.69 1.52
N GLU A 23 -5.65 -19.88 1.85
CA GLU A 23 -6.60 -20.19 2.92
C GLU A 23 -8.02 -19.80 2.53
N ARG A 24 -9.00 -20.51 3.10
CA ARG A 24 -10.42 -20.22 2.94
C ARG A 24 -11.00 -19.74 4.25
N TRP A 25 -11.76 -18.65 4.19
CA TRP A 25 -12.39 -18.05 5.36
C TRP A 25 -13.85 -17.75 5.05
N LEU A 26 -14.74 -18.19 5.93
CA LEU A 26 -16.14 -17.82 5.93
C LEU A 26 -16.30 -16.48 6.66
N VAL A 27 -16.78 -15.47 5.94
CA VAL A 27 -17.13 -14.17 6.51
C VAL A 27 -18.62 -14.10 6.72
N VAL A 28 -19.01 -13.83 7.96
CA VAL A 28 -20.39 -13.72 8.41
C VAL A 28 -20.64 -12.32 8.96
N ASP A 29 -21.55 -11.58 8.34
CA ASP A 29 -22.04 -10.30 8.86
C ASP A 29 -23.45 -10.48 9.41
N VAL A 30 -23.69 -9.93 10.60
CA VAL A 30 -25.01 -9.91 11.25
C VAL A 30 -25.36 -8.51 11.72
N LEU A 31 -26.66 -8.25 11.87
CA LEU A 31 -27.20 -7.08 12.55
C LEU A 31 -27.78 -7.51 13.89
N LEU A 32 -27.20 -7.05 15.00
CA LEU A 32 -27.73 -7.33 16.33
C LEU A 32 -29.08 -6.64 16.51
N LYS A 33 -30.04 -7.34 17.11
CA LYS A 33 -31.38 -6.80 17.42
C LYS A 33 -31.37 -5.91 18.65
N ASP A 34 -30.57 -6.31 19.63
CA ASP A 34 -30.39 -5.62 20.91
C ASP A 34 -28.91 -5.32 21.18
N ASP A 35 -28.65 -4.43 22.13
CA ASP A 35 -27.28 -4.13 22.58
C ASP A 35 -26.63 -5.34 23.24
N ARG A 36 -25.39 -5.64 22.83
CA ARG A 36 -24.58 -6.76 23.33
C ARG A 36 -23.25 -6.27 23.92
N PRO A 37 -23.27 -5.63 25.10
CA PRO A 37 -22.06 -5.08 25.73
C PRO A 37 -21.03 -6.16 26.08
N ASP A 38 -21.47 -7.41 26.25
CA ASP A 38 -20.62 -8.57 26.49
C ASP A 38 -19.68 -8.90 25.31
N LEU A 39 -20.02 -8.48 24.09
CA LEU A 39 -19.13 -8.61 22.93
C LEU A 39 -18.06 -7.51 22.85
N GLY A 40 -18.14 -6.48 23.71
CA GLY A 40 -17.18 -5.40 23.81
C GLY A 40 -17.14 -4.41 22.62
N ASP A 41 -16.41 -3.31 22.81
CA ASP A 41 -16.14 -2.27 21.80
C ASP A 41 -14.74 -2.42 21.18
N HIS A 42 -14.40 -3.64 20.77
CA HIS A 42 -13.10 -3.96 20.20
C HIS A 42 -13.22 -5.15 19.23
N SER A 43 -12.18 -5.38 18.44
CA SER A 43 -12.05 -6.59 17.62
C SER A 43 -11.14 -7.59 18.33
N ILE A 44 -11.41 -8.88 18.17
CA ILE A 44 -10.66 -9.96 18.84
C ILE A 44 -10.20 -10.96 17.78
N GLN A 45 -8.92 -11.31 17.82
CA GLN A 45 -8.39 -12.47 17.11
C GLN A 45 -8.36 -13.67 18.06
N TYR A 46 -9.15 -14.70 17.75
CA TYR A 46 -9.14 -15.98 18.44
C TYR A 46 -8.13 -16.91 17.76
N CYS A 47 -6.95 -17.03 18.36
CA CYS A 47 -5.90 -17.96 17.92
C CYS A 47 -6.17 -19.39 18.43
N SER A 48 -7.30 -19.97 18.02
CA SER A 48 -7.62 -21.36 18.33
C SER A 48 -6.89 -22.28 17.36
N PRO A 49 -6.18 -23.31 17.85
CA PRO A 49 -5.46 -24.23 16.97
C PRO A 49 -6.39 -25.02 16.03
N ASP A 50 -7.62 -25.28 16.46
CA ASP A 50 -8.56 -26.07 15.67
C ASP A 50 -9.26 -25.24 14.56
N ARG A 51 -9.57 -23.98 14.87
CA ARG A 51 -10.28 -23.07 13.98
C ARG A 51 -10.05 -21.62 14.38
N PRO A 52 -9.03 -20.95 13.82
CA PRO A 52 -8.83 -19.53 14.02
C PRO A 52 -10.07 -18.72 13.62
N MET A 53 -10.41 -17.70 14.40
CA MET A 53 -11.54 -16.83 14.12
C MET A 53 -11.22 -15.38 14.46
N THR A 54 -11.85 -14.46 13.77
CA THR A 54 -11.76 -13.03 14.06
C THR A 54 -13.16 -12.49 14.30
N TYR A 55 -13.37 -11.87 15.46
CA TYR A 55 -14.54 -11.05 15.73
C TYR A 55 -14.20 -9.59 15.46
N CYS A 56 -15.02 -8.93 14.64
CA CYS A 56 -14.85 -7.54 14.25
C CYS A 56 -16.05 -6.71 14.69
N ARG A 57 -15.79 -5.76 15.59
CA ARG A 57 -16.74 -4.68 15.90
C ARG A 57 -16.89 -3.77 14.68
N SER A 58 -18.07 -3.77 14.07
CA SER A 58 -18.41 -2.91 12.93
C SER A 58 -19.30 -1.75 13.36
N PRO A 59 -19.42 -0.66 12.58
CA PRO A 59 -20.26 0.50 12.94
C PRO A 59 -21.67 0.11 13.37
N LYS A 60 -22.18 0.79 14.41
CA LYS A 60 -23.51 0.55 15.00
C LYS A 60 -23.69 -0.89 15.50
N ASN A 61 -24.82 -1.52 15.20
CA ASN A 61 -25.22 -2.86 15.63
C ASN A 61 -24.68 -3.98 14.73
N ARG A 62 -23.87 -3.67 13.72
CA ARG A 62 -23.27 -4.69 12.85
C ARG A 62 -22.12 -5.41 13.56
N ARG A 63 -22.05 -6.73 13.41
CA ARG A 63 -20.91 -7.54 13.85
C ARG A 63 -20.47 -8.47 12.74
N ARG A 64 -19.17 -8.72 12.69
CA ARG A 64 -18.56 -9.63 11.71
C ARG A 64 -17.79 -10.72 12.42
N TRP A 65 -17.96 -11.95 11.95
CA TRP A 65 -17.06 -13.06 12.25
C TRP A 65 -16.37 -13.53 10.98
N GLU A 66 -15.06 -13.70 11.05
CA GLU A 66 -14.25 -14.32 10.02
C GLU A 66 -13.78 -15.65 10.57
N ILE A 67 -14.12 -16.75 9.89
CA ILE A 67 -13.96 -18.10 10.41
C ILE A 67 -13.10 -18.88 9.43
N ALA A 68 -11.93 -19.35 9.88
CA ALA A 68 -11.08 -20.21 9.07
C ALA A 68 -11.84 -21.52 8.73
N LEU A 69 -11.69 -21.96 7.48
CA LEU A 69 -12.25 -23.21 6.98
C LEU A 69 -11.14 -24.23 6.80
N ARG A 70 -11.48 -25.50 7.03
CA ARG A 70 -10.62 -26.64 6.72
C ARG A 70 -10.73 -26.97 5.24
N ASP A 71 -9.70 -27.62 4.70
CA ASP A 71 -9.60 -27.92 3.26
C ASP A 71 -10.72 -28.83 2.75
N ASP A 72 -11.26 -29.71 3.62
CA ASP A 72 -12.31 -30.67 3.33
C ASP A 72 -13.74 -30.10 3.44
N GLU A 73 -13.90 -28.88 3.95
CA GLU A 73 -15.21 -28.25 4.09
C GLU A 73 -15.69 -27.67 2.74
N ALA A 74 -16.91 -28.00 2.33
CA ALA A 74 -17.53 -27.44 1.12
C ALA A 74 -18.15 -26.05 1.38
N ASP A 75 -17.98 -25.11 0.43
CA ASP A 75 -18.51 -23.74 0.53
C ASP A 75 -20.03 -23.72 0.78
N GLU A 76 -20.78 -24.56 0.06
CA GLU A 76 -22.24 -24.66 0.13
C GLU A 76 -22.73 -25.24 1.46
N GLN A 77 -21.89 -26.00 2.16
CA GLN A 77 -22.23 -26.56 3.47
C GLN A 77 -22.00 -25.54 4.57
N VAL A 78 -20.84 -24.90 4.61
CA VAL A 78 -20.46 -23.95 5.67
C VAL A 78 -21.27 -22.65 5.63
N THR A 79 -21.83 -22.32 4.46
CA THR A 79 -22.71 -21.16 4.28
C THR A 79 -24.18 -21.45 4.59
N ARG A 80 -24.57 -22.68 4.96
CA ARG A 80 -25.94 -22.98 5.41
C ARG A 80 -26.21 -22.28 6.73
N GLU A 81 -27.43 -21.80 6.89
CA GLU A 81 -27.82 -21.02 8.07
C GLU A 81 -27.58 -21.75 9.39
N GLU A 82 -28.00 -23.01 9.46
CA GLU A 82 -27.77 -23.89 10.61
C GLU A 82 -26.29 -23.99 10.98
N GLN A 83 -25.44 -24.17 9.97
CA GLN A 83 -23.99 -24.30 10.16
C GLN A 83 -23.35 -22.98 10.60
N VAL A 84 -23.79 -21.85 10.03
CA VAL A 84 -23.37 -20.50 10.44
C VAL A 84 -23.71 -20.27 11.90
N TRP A 85 -24.94 -20.53 12.32
CA TRP A 85 -25.35 -20.36 13.72
C TRP A 85 -24.62 -21.32 14.66
N SER A 86 -24.28 -22.53 14.21
CA SER A 86 -23.42 -23.44 14.98
C SER A 86 -22.03 -22.83 15.25
N PHE A 87 -21.44 -22.14 14.28
CA PHE A 87 -20.16 -21.44 14.51
C PHE A 87 -20.30 -20.24 15.44
N LEU A 88 -21.43 -19.52 15.39
CA LEU A 88 -21.66 -18.32 16.20
C LEU A 88 -22.14 -18.60 17.63
N ALA A 89 -22.58 -19.83 17.92
CA ALA A 89 -23.14 -20.26 19.20
C ALA A 89 -22.33 -19.91 20.46
N PRO A 90 -20.98 -19.84 20.43
CA PRO A 90 -20.19 -19.38 21.58
C PRO A 90 -20.47 -17.92 21.98
N TRP A 91 -20.97 -17.09 21.06
CA TRP A 91 -21.19 -15.66 21.27
C TRP A 91 -22.67 -15.30 21.24
N ILE A 92 -23.42 -15.75 20.23
CA ILE A 92 -24.79 -15.31 19.98
C ILE A 92 -25.68 -16.46 19.48
N LYS A 93 -26.99 -16.31 19.68
CA LYS A 93 -28.03 -17.23 19.20
C LYS A 93 -28.75 -16.65 17.97
N PRO A 94 -29.45 -17.48 17.17
CA PRO A 94 -30.27 -17.00 16.06
C PRO A 94 -31.31 -15.93 16.45
N GLY A 95 -31.78 -15.96 17.70
CA GLY A 95 -32.70 -14.96 18.25
C GLY A 95 -32.09 -13.56 18.36
N ASP A 96 -30.77 -13.46 18.58
CA ASP A 96 -30.09 -12.21 18.98
C ASP A 96 -29.77 -11.28 17.81
N ALA A 97 -29.76 -11.81 16.58
CA ALA A 97 -29.31 -11.08 15.41
C ALA A 97 -30.03 -11.53 14.13
N GLU A 98 -29.92 -10.72 13.09
CA GLU A 98 -30.35 -11.05 11.74
C GLU A 98 -29.12 -11.28 10.86
N LEU A 99 -29.11 -12.40 10.13
CA LEU A 99 -27.99 -12.77 9.28
C LEU A 99 -28.04 -11.96 7.99
N GLU A 100 -27.02 -11.14 7.76
CA GLU A 100 -27.00 -10.21 6.62
C GLU A 100 -26.13 -10.73 5.47
N ARG A 101 -24.95 -11.28 5.80
CA ARG A 101 -24.03 -11.84 4.81
C ARG A 101 -23.40 -13.13 5.31
N ARG A 102 -23.22 -14.09 4.40
CA ARG A 102 -22.36 -15.27 4.57
C ARG A 102 -21.67 -15.56 3.25
N ALA A 103 -20.34 -15.49 3.22
CA ALA A 103 -19.58 -15.70 2.00
C ALA A 103 -18.22 -16.32 2.31
N VAL A 104 -17.81 -17.30 1.50
CA VAL A 104 -16.45 -17.85 1.58
C VAL A 104 -15.52 -17.06 0.67
N TYR A 105 -14.38 -16.67 1.22
CA TYR A 105 -13.30 -16.03 0.50
C TYR A 105 -12.09 -16.95 0.48
N ALA A 106 -11.51 -17.13 -0.71
CA ALA A 106 -10.23 -17.79 -0.88
C ALA A 106 -9.14 -16.73 -1.01
N PHE A 107 -8.30 -16.63 0.00
CA PHE A 107 -7.15 -15.74 0.01
C PHE A 107 -5.93 -16.47 -0.52
N ARG A 108 -5.14 -15.77 -1.33
CA ARG A 108 -3.90 -16.28 -1.92
C ARG A 108 -2.79 -15.26 -1.80
N SER A 109 -1.54 -15.72 -1.81
CA SER A 109 -0.37 -14.86 -2.01
C SER A 109 0.18 -15.07 -3.41
N GLU A 110 -0.19 -14.19 -4.33
CA GLU A 110 0.23 -14.32 -5.74
C GLU A 110 0.67 -12.97 -6.30
N ILE A 111 1.61 -12.97 -7.25
CA ILE A 111 2.03 -11.74 -7.94
C ILE A 111 2.20 -12.02 -9.44
N ALA A 112 1.66 -11.14 -10.28
CA ALA A 112 1.77 -11.25 -11.72
C ALA A 112 3.22 -11.04 -12.17
N GLU A 113 3.69 -11.83 -13.14
CA GLU A 113 5.05 -11.72 -13.68
C GLU A 113 5.23 -10.50 -14.61
N ILE A 114 4.19 -10.13 -15.35
CA ILE A 114 4.22 -9.04 -16.33
C ILE A 114 3.05 -8.10 -16.08
N TRP A 115 3.34 -6.86 -15.69
CA TRP A 115 2.33 -5.88 -15.33
C TRP A 115 1.98 -4.95 -16.49
N ARG A 116 2.80 -4.96 -17.55
CA ARG A 116 2.63 -4.16 -18.76
C ARG A 116 3.01 -4.95 -20.01
N LYS A 117 2.20 -4.81 -21.06
CA LYS A 117 2.54 -5.25 -22.43
C LYS A 117 2.01 -4.23 -23.44
N GLY A 118 2.93 -3.48 -24.03
CA GLY A 118 2.58 -2.35 -24.90
C GLY A 118 1.75 -1.31 -24.14
N ARG A 119 0.49 -1.15 -24.54
CA ARG A 119 -0.48 -0.20 -23.95
C ARG A 119 -1.39 -0.82 -22.89
N LEU A 120 -1.28 -2.13 -22.65
CA LEU A 120 -2.05 -2.83 -21.62
C LEU A 120 -1.28 -2.84 -20.31
N MET A 121 -1.95 -2.50 -19.20
CA MET A 121 -1.37 -2.49 -17.85
C MET A 121 -2.38 -3.02 -16.83
N ILE A 122 -1.88 -3.62 -15.75
CA ILE A 122 -2.68 -4.14 -14.63
C ILE A 122 -2.25 -3.48 -13.31
N ALA A 123 -3.18 -3.38 -12.35
CA ALA A 123 -2.97 -2.80 -11.02
C ALA A 123 -3.98 -3.38 -10.02
N GLY A 124 -3.64 -3.35 -8.73
CA GLY A 124 -4.44 -3.94 -7.65
C GLY A 124 -4.53 -5.46 -7.77
N ASP A 125 -5.68 -6.04 -7.42
CA ASP A 125 -5.90 -7.49 -7.44
C ASP A 125 -5.64 -8.17 -8.79
N ALA A 126 -5.63 -7.41 -9.89
CA ALA A 126 -5.23 -7.92 -11.19
C ALA A 126 -3.73 -8.30 -11.24
N ALA A 127 -2.89 -7.56 -10.50
CA ALA A 127 -1.45 -7.67 -10.46
C ALA A 127 -0.91 -8.44 -9.25
N HIS A 128 -1.63 -8.46 -8.12
CA HIS A 128 -1.21 -9.18 -6.93
C HIS A 128 -2.38 -9.54 -6.01
N LEU A 129 -2.28 -10.68 -5.33
CA LEU A 129 -3.22 -11.14 -4.32
C LEU A 129 -2.49 -11.19 -2.98
N THR A 130 -3.13 -10.64 -1.95
CA THR A 130 -2.54 -10.48 -0.62
C THR A 130 -3.35 -11.26 0.43
N PRO A 131 -2.70 -11.95 1.38
CA PRO A 131 -3.37 -12.49 2.56
C PRO A 131 -4.10 -11.40 3.37
N PRO A 132 -5.19 -11.74 4.09
CA PRO A 132 -6.08 -10.76 4.71
C PRO A 132 -5.50 -10.10 5.97
N PHE A 133 -4.44 -10.67 6.57
CA PHE A 133 -4.01 -10.38 7.94
C PHE A 133 -3.54 -8.95 8.22
N MET A 134 -3.32 -8.13 7.20
CA MET A 134 -2.91 -6.72 7.36
C MET A 134 -3.86 -5.72 6.66
N GLY A 135 -4.95 -6.19 6.06
CA GLY A 135 -5.87 -5.34 5.30
C GLY A 135 -5.20 -4.59 4.13
N GLN A 136 -4.11 -5.13 3.55
CA GLN A 136 -3.28 -4.40 2.60
C GLN A 136 -3.72 -4.51 1.14
N GLY A 137 -4.63 -5.42 0.76
CA GLY A 137 -5.01 -5.60 -0.67
C GLY A 137 -5.46 -4.30 -1.33
N MET A 138 -6.51 -3.67 -0.79
CA MET A 138 -7.01 -2.38 -1.27
C MET A 138 -5.94 -1.27 -1.17
N CYS A 139 -5.23 -1.20 -0.05
CA CYS A 139 -4.21 -0.17 0.20
C CYS A 139 -3.07 -0.25 -0.83
N THR A 140 -2.60 -1.46 -1.16
CA THR A 140 -1.57 -1.71 -2.17
C THR A 140 -2.09 -1.36 -3.57
N GLY A 141 -3.36 -1.69 -3.89
CA GLY A 141 -3.98 -1.28 -5.14
C GLY A 141 -4.11 0.24 -5.31
N ILE A 142 -4.43 0.98 -4.25
CA ILE A 142 -4.44 2.46 -4.25
C ILE A 142 -3.01 2.99 -4.50
N ARG A 143 -2.00 2.39 -3.87
CA ARG A 143 -0.59 2.76 -4.09
C ARG A 143 -0.14 2.50 -5.52
N ASP A 144 -0.61 1.41 -6.13
CA ASP A 144 -0.36 1.14 -7.53
C ASP A 144 -0.95 2.23 -8.43
N ALA A 145 -2.21 2.59 -8.21
CA ALA A 145 -2.87 3.65 -8.96
C ALA A 145 -2.15 4.99 -8.78
N SER A 146 -1.75 5.35 -7.55
CA SER A 146 -0.99 6.57 -7.25
C SER A 146 0.34 6.62 -7.98
N ASN A 147 1.10 5.51 -7.98
CA ASN A 147 2.39 5.42 -8.67
C ASN A 147 2.24 5.48 -10.20
N LEU A 148 1.20 4.87 -10.75
CA LEU A 148 0.99 4.77 -12.19
C LEU A 148 0.38 6.05 -12.79
N ALA A 149 -0.54 6.71 -12.08
CA ALA A 149 -1.34 7.80 -12.62
C ALA A 149 -0.51 8.98 -13.14
N TRP A 150 0.50 9.42 -12.39
CA TRP A 150 1.34 10.54 -12.80
C TRP A 150 2.23 10.18 -14.00
N LYS A 151 2.76 8.95 -14.06
CA LYS A 151 3.56 8.46 -15.18
C LYS A 151 2.72 8.39 -16.46
N LEU A 152 1.52 7.83 -16.37
CA LEU A 152 0.55 7.81 -17.47
C LEU A 152 0.20 9.22 -17.95
N ALA A 153 -0.04 10.15 -17.02
CA ALA A 153 -0.35 11.53 -17.37
C ALA A 153 0.78 12.20 -18.15
N LEU A 154 2.04 11.95 -17.79
CA LEU A 154 3.19 12.46 -18.52
C LEU A 154 3.30 11.85 -19.93
N CYS A 155 3.09 10.55 -20.10
CA CYS A 155 3.09 9.91 -21.41
C CYS A 155 1.96 10.42 -22.32
N VAL A 156 0.74 10.57 -21.79
CA VAL A 156 -0.42 11.08 -22.55
C VAL A 156 -0.25 12.54 -22.97
N LYS A 157 0.62 13.28 -22.29
CA LYS A 157 0.98 14.67 -22.60
C LYS A 157 2.25 14.79 -23.45
N ASP A 158 2.83 13.68 -23.87
CA ASP A 158 4.09 13.62 -24.62
C ASP A 158 5.25 14.33 -23.89
N ALA A 159 5.19 14.38 -22.56
CA ALA A 159 6.19 15.05 -21.73
C ALA A 159 7.44 14.20 -21.49
N VAL A 160 7.32 12.88 -21.67
CA VAL A 160 8.38 11.87 -21.46
C VAL A 160 8.14 10.67 -22.38
N SER A 161 9.18 9.87 -22.64
CA SER A 161 9.04 8.56 -23.30
C SER A 161 8.09 7.65 -22.52
N CYS A 162 7.38 6.76 -23.22
CA CYS A 162 6.54 5.73 -22.60
C CYS A 162 7.34 4.67 -21.82
N ASP A 163 8.68 4.68 -21.91
CA ASP A 163 9.55 3.78 -21.14
C ASP A 163 9.48 4.05 -19.63
N ILE A 164 9.07 5.26 -19.22
CA ILE A 164 8.78 5.56 -17.80
C ILE A 164 7.75 4.60 -17.20
N LEU A 165 6.83 4.06 -18.01
CA LEU A 165 5.80 3.15 -17.52
C LEU A 165 6.35 1.76 -17.17
N ASP A 166 7.56 1.40 -17.60
CA ASP A 166 8.22 0.16 -17.18
C ASP A 166 8.67 0.24 -15.72
N SER A 167 9.05 1.45 -15.27
CA SER A 167 9.38 1.70 -13.86
C SER A 167 8.22 1.42 -12.89
N TYR A 168 6.98 1.35 -13.36
CA TYR A 168 5.84 1.01 -12.52
C TYR A 168 5.98 -0.39 -11.92
N GLN A 169 6.29 -1.40 -12.74
CA GLN A 169 6.46 -2.76 -12.24
C GLN A 169 7.73 -2.88 -11.38
N GLU A 170 8.84 -2.31 -11.87
CA GLU A 170 10.13 -2.31 -11.17
C GLU A 170 10.00 -1.77 -9.74
N GLU A 171 9.20 -0.71 -9.57
CA GLU A 171 8.95 -0.10 -8.27
C GLU A 171 7.93 -0.85 -7.42
N ARG A 172 6.80 -1.24 -8.02
CA ARG A 172 5.62 -1.70 -7.27
C ARG A 172 5.60 -3.18 -7.00
N ALA A 173 6.15 -4.03 -7.88
CA ALA A 173 6.19 -5.47 -7.66
C ALA A 173 6.97 -5.87 -6.38
N PRO A 174 8.23 -5.41 -6.16
CA PRO A 174 8.94 -5.72 -4.92
C PRO A 174 8.29 -5.08 -3.67
N ASN A 175 7.67 -3.91 -3.84
CA ASN A 175 6.93 -3.26 -2.76
C ASN A 175 5.70 -4.08 -2.33
N ALA A 176 4.87 -4.50 -3.29
CA ALA A 176 3.70 -5.36 -3.05
C ALA A 176 4.12 -6.70 -2.44
N ARG A 177 5.20 -7.30 -2.96
CA ARG A 177 5.79 -8.53 -2.40
C ARG A 177 6.17 -8.39 -0.93
N SER A 178 6.77 -7.27 -0.53
CA SER A 178 7.12 -7.01 0.88
C SER A 178 5.89 -7.00 1.80
N PHE A 179 4.78 -6.40 1.35
CA PHE A 179 3.51 -6.45 2.07
C PHE A 179 2.93 -7.87 2.14
N ILE A 180 2.95 -8.62 1.03
CA ILE A 180 2.47 -10.00 0.99
C ILE A 180 3.27 -10.89 1.94
N GLU A 181 4.60 -10.83 1.88
CA GLU A 181 5.48 -11.62 2.74
C GLU A 181 5.28 -11.30 4.23
N THR A 182 5.04 -10.03 4.56
CA THR A 182 4.76 -9.61 5.94
C THR A 182 3.38 -10.09 6.38
N ALA A 183 2.37 -10.00 5.53
CA ALA A 183 1.04 -10.52 5.81
C ALA A 183 1.08 -12.05 6.02
N MET A 184 1.87 -12.79 5.23
CA MET A 184 2.08 -14.23 5.43
C MET A 184 2.78 -14.54 6.76
N ARG A 185 3.79 -13.74 7.16
CA ARG A 185 4.46 -13.90 8.47
C ARG A 185 3.47 -13.69 9.62
N LEU A 186 2.61 -12.68 9.53
CA LEU A 186 1.57 -12.41 10.53
C LEU A 186 0.51 -13.51 10.54
N GLY A 187 0.08 -13.98 9.36
CA GLY A 187 -0.84 -15.10 9.23
C GLY A 187 -0.34 -16.36 9.92
N ARG A 188 0.95 -16.71 9.70
CA ARG A 188 1.57 -17.83 10.42
C ARG A 188 1.57 -17.64 11.93
N LEU A 189 1.65 -16.41 12.44
CA LEU A 189 1.58 -16.14 13.88
C LEU A 189 0.15 -16.31 14.43
N ILE A 190 -0.85 -15.85 13.69
CA ILE A 190 -2.27 -15.99 14.05
C ILE A 190 -2.70 -17.46 14.01
N ASN A 191 -2.24 -18.19 12.99
CA ASN A 191 -2.55 -19.59 12.75
C ASN A 191 -1.58 -20.57 13.43
N ALA A 192 -0.54 -20.07 14.12
CA ALA A 192 0.44 -20.93 14.79
C ALA A 192 -0.22 -21.73 15.92
N LEU A 193 -0.30 -23.04 15.69
CA LEU A 193 -0.60 -24.08 16.67
C LEU A 193 0.39 -24.12 17.85
N ASP A 194 1.58 -23.51 17.70
CA ASP A 194 2.65 -23.59 18.68
C ASP A 194 2.72 -22.33 19.56
N LYS A 195 2.33 -22.51 20.83
CA LYS A 195 2.37 -21.49 21.89
C LYS A 195 3.76 -20.90 22.14
N ARG A 196 4.84 -21.51 21.60
CA ARG A 196 6.24 -21.08 21.81
C ARG A 196 6.76 -20.10 20.77
N SER A 197 6.32 -20.15 19.51
CA SER A 197 6.89 -19.31 18.42
C SER A 197 6.27 -17.92 18.33
N THR A 198 5.13 -17.68 18.96
CA THR A 198 4.45 -16.37 19.02
C THR A 198 5.20 -15.33 19.87
N LEU A 199 6.17 -15.80 20.67
CA LEU A 199 6.82 -15.03 21.73
C LEU A 199 7.99 -14.14 21.26
N SER A 200 8.43 -14.23 19.99
CA SER A 200 9.69 -13.63 19.50
C SER A 200 9.54 -12.50 18.46
N LEU A 201 8.31 -12.08 18.12
CA LEU A 201 8.05 -11.19 16.96
C LEU A 201 7.65 -9.75 17.30
N GLY A 202 7.46 -9.41 18.57
CA GLY A 202 7.27 -8.03 19.01
C GLY A 202 8.30 -7.63 20.04
N SER A 203 8.66 -6.35 20.07
CA SER A 203 9.36 -5.80 21.23
C SER A 203 8.43 -5.89 22.41
N ARG A 204 8.79 -6.69 23.41
CA ARG A 204 8.06 -6.68 24.68
C ARG A 204 8.49 -5.45 25.45
N ASP A 205 7.52 -4.64 25.82
CA ASP A 205 7.74 -3.74 26.95
C ASP A 205 7.78 -4.54 28.26
N GLU A 206 8.16 -3.87 29.34
CA GLU A 206 8.25 -4.46 30.69
C GLU A 206 6.89 -4.99 31.20
N THR A 207 5.78 -4.65 30.54
CA THR A 207 4.43 -5.10 30.86
C THR A 207 4.02 -6.38 30.12
N GLY A 208 4.86 -6.86 29.18
CA GLY A 208 4.59 -8.03 28.37
C GLY A 208 3.74 -7.75 27.12
N VAL A 209 3.50 -6.48 26.79
CA VAL A 209 2.81 -6.07 25.57
C VAL A 209 3.81 -6.09 24.41
N ALA A 210 3.45 -6.79 23.35
CA ALA A 210 4.19 -6.82 22.09
C ALA A 210 3.56 -5.84 21.11
N SER A 211 4.30 -4.81 20.68
CA SER A 211 3.89 -3.93 19.58
C SER A 211 4.54 -4.39 18.28
N MET A 212 3.80 -4.25 17.17
CA MET A 212 4.31 -4.48 15.82
C MET A 212 4.25 -3.16 15.06
N GLU A 213 5.39 -2.71 14.57
CA GLU A 213 5.45 -1.50 13.74
C GLU A 213 4.86 -1.78 12.35
N THR A 214 4.10 -0.80 11.84
CA THR A 214 3.62 -0.86 10.46
C THR A 214 4.79 -0.70 9.51
N ILE A 215 4.94 -1.63 8.58
CA ILE A 215 6.00 -1.53 7.57
C ILE A 215 5.68 -0.42 6.56
N ALA A 216 6.73 0.27 6.10
CA ALA A 216 6.68 1.17 4.96
C ALA A 216 7.83 0.82 4.01
N PRO A 217 7.75 -0.34 3.32
CA PRO A 217 8.81 -0.76 2.42
C PRO A 217 9.02 0.30 1.34
N PRO A 218 10.27 0.59 0.94
CA PRO A 218 10.52 1.50 -0.16
C PRO A 218 9.97 0.91 -1.48
N LEU A 219 9.85 1.75 -2.50
CA LEU A 219 9.70 1.29 -3.87
C LEU A 219 10.97 0.53 -4.31
N GLY A 220 10.80 -0.41 -5.25
CA GLY A 220 11.92 -1.06 -5.92
C GLY A 220 12.79 -0.08 -6.72
N SER A 221 13.99 -0.54 -7.09
CA SER A 221 14.92 0.25 -7.89
C SER A 221 14.44 0.31 -9.34
N SER A 222 14.41 1.53 -9.90
CA SER A 222 14.08 1.87 -11.28
C SER A 222 14.87 3.11 -11.65
N ASP A 223 15.07 3.46 -12.91
CA ASP A 223 15.58 4.80 -13.27
C ASP A 223 14.47 5.82 -13.58
N VAL A 224 13.21 5.42 -13.36
CA VAL A 224 12.02 6.21 -13.66
C VAL A 224 12.00 6.68 -15.12
N GLY A 225 12.38 5.79 -16.06
CA GLY A 225 12.46 6.12 -17.49
C GLY A 225 13.59 7.10 -17.79
N GLY A 226 14.72 6.94 -17.11
CA GLY A 226 15.91 7.80 -17.23
C GLY A 226 15.81 9.17 -16.53
N LEU A 227 14.68 9.51 -15.88
CA LEU A 227 14.53 10.80 -15.19
C LEU A 227 15.38 10.89 -13.92
N ILE A 228 15.59 9.75 -13.24
CA ILE A 228 16.25 9.69 -11.94
C ILE A 228 17.23 8.51 -11.95
N PRO A 229 18.55 8.69 -11.70
CA PRO A 229 19.47 7.56 -11.65
C PRO A 229 18.99 6.46 -10.70
N ALA A 230 19.21 5.20 -11.06
CA ALA A 230 18.72 4.05 -10.29
C ALA A 230 19.13 4.12 -8.82
N ASP A 231 20.40 4.41 -8.56
CA ASP A 231 21.00 4.39 -7.22
C ASP A 231 21.23 5.79 -6.66
N THR A 232 20.15 6.40 -6.16
CA THR A 232 20.25 7.66 -5.40
C THR A 232 19.84 7.46 -3.93
N PRO A 233 20.49 8.13 -2.96
CA PRO A 233 20.14 7.96 -1.55
C PRO A 233 18.68 8.29 -1.26
N HIS A 234 18.10 7.53 -0.32
CA HIS A 234 16.70 7.64 0.15
C HIS A 234 15.61 7.41 -0.91
N LYS A 235 15.97 7.08 -2.15
CA LYS A 235 15.02 6.86 -3.23
C LYS A 235 13.99 5.80 -2.86
N GLY A 236 12.75 6.04 -3.29
CA GLY A 236 11.65 5.11 -3.09
C GLY A 236 11.14 5.06 -1.65
N ARG A 237 11.73 5.81 -0.71
CA ARG A 237 11.13 6.02 0.62
C ARG A 237 9.99 7.03 0.51
N LEU A 238 8.90 6.79 1.24
CA LEU A 238 7.80 7.74 1.33
C LEU A 238 8.26 8.96 2.14
N PHE A 239 8.06 10.16 1.61
CA PHE A 239 8.35 11.37 2.37
C PHE A 239 7.18 11.67 3.32
N PRO A 240 7.41 12.07 4.59
CA PRO A 240 6.34 12.48 5.49
C PRO A 240 5.54 13.67 4.97
N GLN A 241 4.35 13.88 5.55
CA GLN A 241 3.46 14.99 5.24
C GLN A 241 3.47 16.02 6.40
N PRO A 242 4.53 16.84 6.55
CA PRO A 242 4.59 17.84 7.61
C PRO A 242 3.61 18.99 7.37
N MET A 243 3.18 19.63 8.45
CA MET A 243 2.50 20.92 8.41
C MET A 243 3.54 22.03 8.21
N LEU A 244 3.26 22.93 7.27
CA LEU A 244 4.07 24.10 6.94
C LEU A 244 3.78 25.25 7.91
N GLU A 245 4.62 26.29 7.89
CA GLU A 245 4.48 27.45 8.77
C GLU A 245 3.18 28.24 8.54
N ASP A 246 2.64 28.18 7.32
CA ASP A 246 1.38 28.82 6.96
C ASP A 246 0.14 27.98 7.36
N GLY A 247 0.34 26.87 8.07
CA GLY A 247 -0.70 25.97 8.55
C GLY A 247 -1.19 24.95 7.52
N ARG A 248 -0.74 25.00 6.27
CA ARG A 248 -1.09 23.99 5.25
C ARG A 248 -0.26 22.73 5.41
N LEU A 249 -0.79 21.58 5.01
CA LEU A 249 0.03 20.38 4.82
C LEU A 249 0.89 20.56 3.56
N LEU A 250 2.09 19.97 3.56
CA LEU A 250 3.01 20.02 2.42
C LEU A 250 2.30 19.65 1.11
N ASP A 251 1.58 18.54 1.11
CA ASP A 251 0.87 18.00 -0.05
C ASP A 251 -0.19 18.96 -0.62
N ASP A 252 -0.86 19.72 0.24
CA ASP A 252 -1.85 20.73 -0.17
C ASP A 252 -1.16 21.95 -0.79
N ALA A 253 0.03 22.30 -0.30
CA ALA A 253 0.79 23.43 -0.81
C ALA A 253 1.40 23.16 -2.19
N VAL A 254 1.85 21.92 -2.44
CA VAL A 254 2.51 21.56 -3.72
C VAL A 254 1.55 20.91 -4.73
N GLY A 255 0.41 20.38 -4.29
CA GLY A 255 -0.52 19.61 -5.13
C GLY A 255 0.22 18.44 -5.80
N TYR A 256 -0.25 17.95 -6.95
CA TYR A 256 0.42 16.85 -7.67
C TYR A 256 1.72 17.24 -8.40
N ASN A 257 2.31 18.40 -8.09
CA ASN A 257 3.62 18.74 -8.62
C ASN A 257 4.71 17.93 -7.91
N PRO A 258 5.81 17.61 -8.62
CA PRO A 258 7.06 17.31 -7.94
C PRO A 258 7.54 18.56 -7.18
N ALA A 259 8.26 18.36 -6.10
CA ALA A 259 8.72 19.46 -5.25
C ALA A 259 10.15 19.25 -4.78
N LEU A 260 10.94 20.32 -4.80
CA LEU A 260 12.27 20.35 -4.21
C LEU A 260 12.17 20.97 -2.83
N ILE A 261 12.48 20.20 -1.79
CA ILE A 261 12.51 20.67 -0.41
C ILE A 261 13.97 20.91 -0.05
N VAL A 262 14.30 22.12 0.39
CA VAL A 262 15.70 22.55 0.64
C VAL A 262 15.85 23.25 1.98
N ARG A 263 16.96 22.98 2.65
CA ARG A 263 17.43 23.76 3.80
C ARG A 263 18.02 25.07 3.26
N GLY A 264 17.44 26.21 3.64
CA GLY A 264 17.93 27.52 3.24
C GLY A 264 17.64 27.91 1.78
N ALA A 265 18.52 28.73 1.20
CA ALA A 265 18.37 29.23 -0.16
C ALA A 265 19.17 28.38 -1.15
N LEU A 266 18.64 28.23 -2.37
CA LEU A 266 19.40 27.68 -3.49
C LEU A 266 20.56 28.62 -3.87
N PRO A 267 21.67 28.08 -4.40
CA PRO A 267 22.73 28.91 -4.96
C PRO A 267 22.19 29.84 -6.05
N ARG A 268 22.64 31.10 -6.09
CA ARG A 268 22.07 32.15 -6.97
C ARG A 268 22.13 31.82 -8.47
N HIS A 269 23.04 30.94 -8.89
CA HIS A 269 23.22 30.53 -10.28
C HIS A 269 22.32 29.36 -10.69
N VAL A 270 21.53 28.81 -9.77
CA VAL A 270 20.70 27.62 -9.98
C VAL A 270 19.24 28.03 -10.08
N ALA A 271 18.62 27.72 -11.21
CA ALA A 271 17.17 27.78 -11.38
C ALA A 271 16.58 26.38 -11.16
N ALA A 272 15.68 26.25 -10.19
CA ALA A 272 14.96 25.00 -9.97
C ALA A 272 13.96 24.76 -11.09
N THR A 273 13.90 23.52 -11.57
CA THR A 273 12.94 23.06 -12.59
C THR A 273 11.56 22.75 -12.01
N VAL A 274 11.46 22.65 -10.69
CA VAL A 274 10.26 22.31 -9.93
C VAL A 274 10.00 23.33 -8.81
N PRO A 275 8.76 23.44 -8.28
CA PRO A 275 8.48 24.24 -7.10
C PRO A 275 9.42 23.95 -5.93
N VAL A 276 9.94 25.02 -5.32
CA VAL A 276 10.87 24.94 -4.20
C VAL A 276 10.15 25.26 -2.89
N VAL A 277 10.22 24.33 -1.93
CA VAL A 277 9.73 24.52 -0.56
C VAL A 277 10.93 24.67 0.36
N LYS A 278 11.04 25.83 1.00
CA LYS A 278 12.17 26.13 1.89
C LYS A 278 11.84 25.70 3.30
N CYS A 279 12.81 25.07 3.96
CA CYS A 279 12.74 24.78 5.38
C CYS A 279 13.33 25.96 6.17
N THR A 280 12.63 26.36 7.22
CA THR A 280 13.14 27.24 8.28
C THR A 280 13.66 26.39 9.44
N ASP A 281 14.64 26.91 10.18
CA ASP A 281 15.17 26.20 11.34
C ASP A 281 14.09 25.99 12.40
N GLY A 282 14.03 24.77 12.95
CA GLY A 282 13.00 24.36 13.91
C GLY A 282 11.67 23.94 13.28
N SER A 283 11.48 24.07 11.96
CA SER A 283 10.27 23.57 11.28
C SER A 283 10.20 22.04 11.22
N ALA A 284 8.98 21.52 11.06
CA ALA A 284 8.75 20.09 10.84
C ALA A 284 9.48 19.56 9.58
N LEU A 285 9.61 20.40 8.54
CA LEU A 285 10.41 20.06 7.35
C LEU A 285 11.91 19.96 7.66
N ALA A 286 12.46 20.87 8.46
CA ALA A 286 13.86 20.81 8.88
C ALA A 286 14.14 19.55 9.72
N ALA A 287 13.20 19.15 10.57
CA ALA A 287 13.26 17.90 11.32
C ALA A 287 13.22 16.66 10.39
N ALA A 288 12.35 16.67 9.38
CA ALA A 288 12.28 15.59 8.39
C ALA A 288 13.58 15.44 7.58
N LEU A 289 14.19 16.55 7.15
CA LEU A 289 15.48 16.52 6.46
C LEU A 289 16.62 16.06 7.38
N ALA A 290 16.60 16.48 8.66
CA ALA A 290 17.59 16.03 9.65
C ALA A 290 17.50 14.52 9.90
N GLY A 291 16.29 13.96 9.98
CA GLY A 291 16.08 12.51 10.12
C GLY A 291 16.58 11.68 8.93
N LEU A 292 16.78 12.31 7.78
CA LEU A 292 17.38 11.70 6.57
C LEU A 292 18.85 12.12 6.36
N ASP A 293 19.42 12.91 7.27
CA ASP A 293 20.79 13.44 7.17
C ASP A 293 21.06 14.03 5.77
N THR A 294 20.21 14.98 5.37
CA THR A 294 20.24 15.60 4.03
C THR A 294 19.91 17.10 4.09
N ASN A 295 20.34 17.84 3.07
CA ASN A 295 20.08 19.28 2.93
C ASN A 295 19.01 19.60 1.87
N ALA A 296 18.77 18.68 0.95
CA ALA A 296 17.62 18.75 0.07
C ALA A 296 17.08 17.37 -0.30
N ILE A 297 15.83 17.34 -0.73
CA ILE A 297 15.18 16.18 -1.34
C ILE A 297 14.31 16.64 -2.50
N LEU A 298 14.29 15.83 -3.56
CA LEU A 298 13.33 15.96 -4.64
C LEU A 298 12.25 14.92 -4.40
N VAL A 299 11.00 15.36 -4.25
CA VAL A 299 9.84 14.51 -4.02
C VAL A 299 9.02 14.42 -5.30
N ARG A 300 8.59 13.21 -5.64
CA ARG A 300 7.77 12.89 -6.81
C ARG A 300 6.31 13.31 -6.61
N PRO A 301 5.50 13.34 -7.69
CA PRO A 301 4.05 13.54 -7.58
C PRO A 301 3.34 12.54 -6.66
N ASP A 302 3.85 11.31 -6.55
CA ASP A 302 3.33 10.24 -5.67
C ASP A 302 3.97 10.24 -4.27
N ARG A 303 4.69 11.31 -3.90
CA ARG A 303 5.28 11.57 -2.57
C ARG A 303 6.45 10.71 -2.16
N TYR A 304 6.92 9.87 -3.07
CA TYR A 304 8.17 9.16 -2.86
C TYR A 304 9.37 10.08 -3.14
N ILE A 305 10.42 9.91 -2.34
CA ILE A 305 11.69 10.60 -2.57
C ILE A 305 12.27 10.08 -3.90
N ALA A 306 12.53 11.02 -4.81
CA ALA A 306 13.21 10.76 -6.07
C ALA A 306 14.72 10.69 -5.85
N ALA A 307 15.29 11.65 -5.11
CA ALA A 307 16.66 11.63 -4.61
C ALA A 307 16.83 12.64 -3.48
N SER A 308 17.97 12.56 -2.79
CA SER A 308 18.38 13.50 -1.75
C SER A 308 19.80 14.03 -1.99
N ALA A 309 20.12 15.20 -1.46
CA ALA A 309 21.41 15.86 -1.61
C ALA A 309 21.93 16.43 -0.28
N ARG A 310 23.22 16.20 0.01
CA ARG A 310 23.89 16.69 1.22
C ARG A 310 24.75 17.92 0.96
N THR A 311 25.54 17.92 -0.11
CA THR A 311 26.45 19.04 -0.38
C THR A 311 25.76 20.13 -1.19
N GLU A 312 26.27 21.36 -1.14
CA GLU A 312 25.75 22.46 -1.96
C GLU A 312 25.80 22.14 -3.47
N ALA A 313 26.85 21.45 -3.90
CA ALA A 313 26.99 20.97 -5.28
C ALA A 313 25.89 19.96 -5.66
N ASP A 314 25.61 19.00 -4.77
CA ASP A 314 24.54 18.02 -5.00
C ASP A 314 23.15 18.68 -5.00
N VAL A 315 22.94 19.69 -4.15
CA VAL A 315 21.69 20.45 -4.11
C VAL A 315 21.49 21.20 -5.43
N ALA A 316 22.54 21.82 -5.97
CA ALA A 316 22.51 22.48 -7.27
C ALA A 316 22.16 21.50 -8.40
N ALA A 317 22.83 20.34 -8.43
CA ALA A 317 22.56 19.29 -9.41
C ALA A 317 21.13 18.74 -9.29
N LEU A 318 20.64 18.55 -8.05
CA LEU A 318 19.29 18.07 -7.77
C LEU A 318 18.22 19.07 -8.22
N ALA A 319 18.45 20.37 -8.01
CA ALA A 319 17.53 21.43 -8.40
C ALA A 319 17.46 21.64 -9.93
N ALA A 320 18.58 21.45 -10.63
CA ALA A 320 18.64 21.57 -12.09
C ALA A 320 18.01 20.37 -12.81
N ARG A 321 17.69 19.28 -12.10
CA ARG A 321 17.16 18.07 -12.71
C ARG A 321 15.70 18.22 -13.09
N ALA A 322 15.37 17.93 -14.35
CA ALA A 322 14.00 17.97 -14.82
C ALA A 322 13.18 16.79 -14.25
N LEU A 323 12.08 17.11 -13.57
CA LEU A 323 11.03 16.17 -13.24
C LEU A 323 9.70 16.82 -13.64
N PRO A 324 9.13 16.44 -14.81
CA PRO A 324 7.92 17.08 -15.31
C PRO A 324 6.72 16.92 -14.37
N SER A 325 5.85 17.93 -14.36
CA SER A 325 4.61 17.88 -13.57
C SER A 325 3.48 17.19 -14.35
N PRO A 326 2.75 16.23 -13.74
CA PRO A 326 1.58 15.63 -14.39
C PRO A 326 0.41 16.62 -14.51
N VAL A 327 0.45 17.78 -13.84
CA VAL A 327 -0.63 18.79 -13.87
C VAL A 327 -0.30 20.02 -14.70
N SER A 328 0.91 20.15 -15.26
CA SER A 328 1.21 21.22 -16.23
C SER A 328 0.49 20.98 -17.57
N GLY A 329 0.24 22.04 -18.33
CA GLY A 329 -0.30 21.94 -19.70
C GLY A 329 0.58 21.10 -20.61
N ARG A 330 0.05 20.65 -21.76
CA ARG A 330 0.88 20.01 -22.80
C ARG A 330 1.99 20.97 -23.21
N ALA A 331 3.21 20.47 -23.33
CA ALA A 331 4.27 21.23 -23.98
C ALA A 331 3.78 21.55 -25.41
N SER A 332 3.68 22.83 -25.75
CA SER A 332 3.38 23.26 -27.11
C SER A 332 4.59 22.95 -27.99
N GLY A 333 4.65 21.73 -28.51
CA GLY A 333 5.69 21.25 -29.41
C GLY A 333 5.05 20.36 -30.48
N GLU A 334 5.03 20.86 -31.70
CA GLU A 334 4.66 20.12 -32.90
C GLU A 334 5.53 18.85 -32.99
N GLY A 335 4.89 17.69 -32.87
CA GLY A 335 5.58 16.41 -32.84
C GLY A 335 4.59 15.28 -32.70
N SER A 336 3.77 15.09 -33.73
CA SER A 336 2.95 13.90 -33.91
C SER A 336 3.84 12.66 -33.85
N CYS A 337 3.91 11.99 -32.70
CA CYS A 337 4.35 10.60 -32.65
C CYS A 337 3.17 9.74 -33.13
N ALA A 338 3.05 9.65 -34.45
CA ALA A 338 2.13 8.73 -35.12
C ALA A 338 2.78 7.33 -35.19
N VAL A 339 1.91 6.33 -34.99
CA VAL A 339 2.04 4.87 -35.13
C VAL A 339 2.48 4.13 -33.86
#